data_AF-A0A2E6G3M8-F1
#
_entry.id   AF-A0A2E6G3M8-F1
#
_cell.length_a   1.000
_cell.length_b   1.000
_cell.length_c   1.000
_cell.angle_alpha   90.00
_cell.angle_beta   90.00
_cell.angle_gamma   90.00
#
_symmetry.space_group_name_H-M   'P 1'
#
loop_
_entity.id
_entity.type
_entity.pdbx_description
1 polymer ?
#
loop_
_entity_poly.entity_id
_entity_poly.type
_entity_poly.pdbx_seq_one_letter_code
_entity_poly.pdbx_strand_id
1 'polypeptide(L)'
;MTQHPFLVLLFLVAVLLVTSCKPTVQFEEPMPPGRFNLPNIPRAFRGEIVDDGEVTRIGKDSIWMDDEVMVNGQDFLLRRMAGHIVMSQPVAETGHWEVFVVKREDDQFRLGYFNDDKRTLRRMTTLLEVPFEKARSEGTPGYGYVLLSPSSKEFKAILKQGLYEAGEETVPLPRGGVVKP
;
A
#
# COMPACT_ATOMS: atom_id res chain seq x y z
N MET A 1 -16.96 5.54 45.66
CA MET A 1 -18.00 5.27 44.64
C MET A 1 -18.53 6.62 44.25
N THR A 2 -18.38 7.16 43.04
CA THR A 2 -18.54 6.59 41.69
C THR A 2 -17.58 7.31 40.74
N GLN A 3 -16.66 6.54 40.12
CA GLN A 3 -16.62 6.32 38.67
C GLN A 3 -16.55 7.61 37.84
N HIS A 4 -15.37 7.90 37.30
CA HIS A 4 -15.19 8.72 36.10
C HIS A 4 -15.12 7.78 34.89
N PRO A 5 -16.25 7.42 34.23
CA PRO A 5 -16.22 6.49 33.09
C PRO A 5 -15.85 7.19 31.78
N PHE A 6 -15.80 8.53 31.77
CA PHE A 6 -15.70 9.32 30.54
C PHE A 6 -14.25 9.59 30.09
N LEU A 7 -13.32 9.70 31.04
CA LEU A 7 -11.91 10.02 30.75
C LEU A 7 -11.11 8.78 30.28
N VAL A 8 -11.53 7.58 30.67
CA VAL A 8 -10.94 6.30 30.22
C VAL A 8 -11.37 5.97 28.79
N LEU A 9 -12.56 6.40 28.37
CA LEU A 9 -13.11 6.13 27.03
C LEU A 9 -12.39 6.93 25.93
N LEU A 10 -11.97 8.18 26.22
CA LEU A 10 -11.26 9.03 25.26
C LEU A 10 -9.84 8.53 24.98
N PHE A 11 -9.18 7.93 25.97
CA PHE A 11 -7.84 7.35 25.83
C PHE A 11 -7.84 6.04 25.04
N LEU A 12 -8.92 5.25 25.12
CA LEU A 12 -9.09 4.00 24.38
C LEU A 12 -9.35 4.22 22.87
N VAL A 13 -10.01 5.32 22.49
CA VAL A 13 -10.22 5.69 21.07
C VAL A 13 -8.94 6.25 20.44
N ALA A 14 -8.14 7.01 21.21
CA ALA A 14 -6.85 7.53 20.73
C ALA A 14 -5.81 6.42 20.51
N VAL A 15 -5.79 5.36 21.34
CA VAL A 15 -4.88 4.21 21.15
C VAL A 15 -5.26 3.35 19.94
N LEU A 16 -6.54 3.31 19.55
CA LEU A 16 -7.00 2.63 18.34
C LEU A 16 -6.55 3.35 17.05
N LEU A 17 -6.45 4.68 17.06
CA LEU A 17 -6.01 5.46 15.89
C LEU A 17 -4.51 5.36 15.60
N VAL A 18 -3.67 4.99 16.58
CA VAL A 18 -2.21 4.79 16.36
C VAL A 18 -1.87 3.40 15.80
N THR A 19 -2.86 2.55 15.55
CA THR A 19 -2.65 1.20 14.99
C THR A 19 -2.77 1.12 13.47
N SER A 20 -3.15 2.20 12.80
CA SER A 20 -3.48 2.20 11.37
C SER A 20 -2.28 2.28 10.42
N CYS A 21 -1.06 2.59 10.88
CA CYS A 21 0.12 2.72 10.01
C CYS A 21 0.97 1.44 9.90
N LYS A 22 0.48 0.30 10.40
CA LYS A 22 1.24 -0.95 10.46
C LYS A 22 0.65 -1.98 9.49
N PRO A 23 1.26 -2.22 8.33
CA PRO A 23 0.70 -3.14 7.34
C PRO A 23 0.64 -4.56 7.89
N THR A 24 -0.53 -5.18 7.81
CA THR A 24 -0.74 -6.56 8.26
C THR A 24 -0.20 -7.59 7.27
N VAL A 25 0.06 -7.18 6.02
CA VAL A 25 0.81 -7.96 5.02
C VAL A 25 2.03 -7.18 4.57
N GLN A 26 3.20 -7.83 4.62
CA GLN A 26 4.47 -7.28 4.20
C GLN A 26 5.17 -8.23 3.23
N PHE A 27 6.10 -7.70 2.46
CA PHE A 27 6.87 -8.44 1.46
C PHE A 27 8.36 -8.42 1.81
N GLU A 28 9.04 -9.54 1.60
CA GLU A 28 10.46 -9.68 1.94
C GLU A 28 11.34 -8.72 1.12
N GLU A 29 11.00 -8.48 -0.14
CA GLU A 29 11.68 -7.55 -1.04
C GLU A 29 10.69 -6.67 -1.80
N PRO A 30 11.13 -5.57 -2.45
CA PRO A 30 10.24 -4.74 -3.25
C PRO A 30 9.61 -5.53 -4.40
N MET A 31 8.33 -5.29 -4.65
CA MET A 31 7.57 -6.04 -5.64
C MET A 31 7.40 -5.30 -6.97
N PRO A 32 7.32 -6.04 -8.09
CA PRO A 32 7.78 -7.41 -8.28
C PRO A 32 9.29 -7.58 -8.13
N PRO A 33 9.78 -8.77 -7.72
CA PRO A 33 11.20 -9.03 -7.58
C PRO A 33 11.90 -9.11 -8.94
N GLY A 34 13.20 -8.80 -8.95
CA GLY A 34 14.06 -8.88 -10.14
C GLY A 34 13.65 -7.95 -11.30
N ARG A 35 12.94 -6.86 -11.02
CA ARG A 35 12.49 -5.87 -12.01
C ARG A 35 13.13 -4.52 -11.78
N PHE A 36 13.39 -3.80 -12.88
CA PHE A 36 13.91 -2.44 -12.83
C PHE A 36 12.87 -1.48 -12.26
N ASN A 37 13.34 -0.57 -11.41
CA ASN A 37 12.53 0.53 -10.91
C ASN A 37 12.21 1.49 -12.07
N LEU A 38 10.99 2.01 -12.08
CA LEU A 38 10.63 3.12 -12.94
C LEU A 38 11.38 4.35 -12.43
N PRO A 39 12.09 5.08 -13.31
CA PRO A 39 12.78 6.29 -12.90
C PRO A 39 11.80 7.44 -12.59
N ASN A 40 10.55 7.34 -13.05
CA ASN A 40 9.56 8.40 -12.92
C ASN A 40 8.15 7.80 -12.76
N ILE A 41 7.30 8.53 -12.03
CA ILE A 41 5.86 8.32 -12.00
C ILE A 41 5.32 8.53 -13.43
N PRO A 42 4.48 7.65 -13.98
CA PRO A 42 4.02 7.77 -15.36
C PRO A 42 3.18 9.03 -15.60
N ARG A 43 3.37 9.67 -16.77
CA ARG A 43 2.75 10.98 -17.09
C ARG A 43 1.24 11.06 -16.86
N ALA A 44 0.51 9.96 -17.08
CA ALA A 44 -0.94 9.93 -16.91
C ALA A 44 -1.39 10.16 -15.46
N PHE A 45 -0.57 9.78 -14.48
CA PHE A 45 -0.86 9.91 -13.05
C PHE A 45 -0.44 11.27 -12.48
N ARG A 46 0.34 12.05 -13.22
CA ARG A 46 0.86 13.33 -12.75
C ARG A 46 -0.23 14.40 -12.80
N GLY A 47 -0.20 15.34 -11.87
CA GLY A 47 -1.18 16.42 -11.73
C GLY A 47 -1.63 16.54 -10.28
N GLU A 48 -2.84 17.01 -10.04
CA GLU A 48 -3.40 17.20 -8.70
C GLU A 48 -4.72 16.45 -8.57
N ILE A 49 -4.90 15.77 -7.44
CA ILE A 49 -6.14 15.12 -7.02
C ILE A 49 -6.64 15.92 -5.82
N VAL A 50 -7.87 16.42 -5.89
CA VAL A 50 -8.50 17.18 -4.81
C VAL A 50 -9.71 16.38 -4.33
N ASP A 51 -9.61 15.86 -3.12
CA ASP A 51 -10.61 14.98 -2.52
C ASP A 51 -10.93 15.46 -1.11
N ASP A 52 -12.20 15.73 -0.83
CA ASP A 52 -12.71 16.28 0.44
C ASP A 52 -11.92 17.46 1.06
N GLY A 53 -11.24 18.24 0.20
CA GLY A 53 -10.43 19.40 0.61
C GLY A 53 -8.94 19.11 0.79
N GLU A 54 -8.53 17.84 0.76
CA GLU A 54 -7.14 17.40 0.73
C GLU A 54 -6.60 17.47 -0.71
N VAL A 55 -5.34 17.87 -0.85
CA VAL A 55 -4.69 18.04 -2.17
C VAL A 55 -3.50 17.11 -2.27
N THR A 56 -3.63 16.06 -3.09
CA THR A 56 -2.50 15.21 -3.47
C THR A 56 -1.92 15.69 -4.80
N ARG A 57 -0.67 16.17 -4.79
CA ARG A 57 0.07 16.50 -6.02
C ARG A 57 0.98 15.34 -6.41
N ILE A 58 0.95 14.96 -7.67
CA ILE A 58 1.78 13.89 -8.23
C ILE A 58 2.72 14.47 -9.30
N GLY A 59 4.01 14.47 -8.97
CA GLY A 59 5.08 15.03 -9.77
C GLY A 59 5.70 14.04 -10.74
N LYS A 60 6.90 14.38 -11.22
CA LYS A 60 7.67 13.48 -12.08
C LYS A 60 8.20 12.28 -11.29
N ASP A 61 8.65 12.51 -10.08
CA ASP A 61 9.37 11.60 -9.20
C ASP A 61 8.95 11.74 -7.74
N SER A 62 7.96 12.55 -7.42
CA SER A 62 7.50 12.76 -6.05
C SER A 62 5.98 12.86 -5.94
N ILE A 63 5.47 12.59 -4.74
CA ILE A 63 4.07 12.72 -4.36
C ILE A 63 4.04 13.65 -3.15
N TRP A 64 3.22 14.69 -3.18
CA TRP A 64 3.00 15.62 -2.06
C TRP A 64 1.58 15.41 -1.54
N MET A 65 1.45 15.14 -0.25
CA MET A 65 0.18 14.97 0.46
C MET A 65 0.23 15.90 1.67
N ASP A 66 -0.48 17.03 1.59
CA ASP A 66 -0.41 18.11 2.58
C ASP A 66 1.03 18.52 2.92
N ASP A 67 1.52 18.19 4.12
CA ASP A 67 2.86 18.51 4.62
C ASP A 67 3.90 17.40 4.35
N GLU A 68 3.48 16.25 3.81
CA GLU A 68 4.34 15.11 3.51
C GLU A 68 4.79 15.09 2.04
N VAL A 69 6.06 14.78 1.82
CA VAL A 69 6.63 14.58 0.49
C VAL A 69 7.32 13.23 0.44
N MET A 70 6.89 12.41 -0.51
CA MET A 70 7.53 11.14 -0.82
C MET A 70 8.23 11.22 -2.17
N VAL A 71 9.42 10.63 -2.28
CA VAL A 71 10.28 10.65 -3.46
C VAL A 71 10.53 9.22 -3.97
N ASN A 72 10.22 8.98 -5.24
CA ASN A 72 10.46 7.72 -5.94
C ASN A 72 11.98 7.46 -6.07
N GLY A 73 12.41 6.29 -5.61
CA GLY A 73 13.81 5.92 -5.49
C GLY A 73 14.43 6.22 -4.12
N GLN A 74 13.71 6.92 -3.23
CA GLN A 74 14.14 7.20 -1.86
C GLN A 74 13.14 6.62 -0.86
N ASP A 75 11.91 7.13 -0.85
CA ASP A 75 10.86 6.76 0.12
C ASP A 75 9.99 5.61 -0.40
N PHE A 76 9.91 5.45 -1.72
CA PHE A 76 9.20 4.34 -2.35
C PHE A 76 9.85 3.94 -3.66
N LEU A 77 9.58 2.72 -4.12
CA LEU A 77 10.03 2.20 -5.41
C LEU A 77 8.83 1.89 -6.29
N LEU A 78 8.84 2.40 -7.53
CA LEU A 78 7.84 2.04 -8.53
C LEU A 78 8.36 0.97 -9.48
N ARG A 79 7.55 -0.04 -9.75
CA ARG A 79 7.80 -1.08 -10.76
C ARG A 79 6.53 -1.35 -11.57
N ARG A 80 6.65 -2.10 -12.67
CA ARG A 80 5.49 -2.50 -13.49
C ARG A 80 5.38 -4.00 -13.64
N MET A 81 4.15 -4.50 -13.54
CA MET A 81 3.84 -5.89 -13.87
C MET A 81 2.37 -6.06 -14.20
N ALA A 82 2.08 -6.90 -15.19
CA ALA A 82 0.72 -7.33 -15.53
C ALA A 82 -0.27 -6.16 -15.72
N GLY A 83 0.16 -5.04 -16.31
CA GLY A 83 -0.70 -3.86 -16.50
C GLY A 83 -0.83 -2.94 -15.29
N HIS A 84 -0.24 -3.31 -14.15
CA HIS A 84 -0.23 -2.54 -12.91
C HIS A 84 1.07 -1.76 -12.76
N ILE A 85 0.97 -0.61 -12.09
CA ILE A 85 2.11 -0.01 -11.39
C ILE A 85 2.08 -0.56 -9.97
N VAL A 86 3.25 -0.93 -9.47
CA VAL A 86 3.41 -1.50 -8.13
C VAL A 86 4.32 -0.55 -7.38
N MET A 87 3.85 -0.04 -6.26
CA MET A 87 4.59 0.84 -5.36
C MET A 87 5.02 0.00 -4.16
N SER A 88 6.31 0.02 -3.83
CA SER A 88 6.84 -0.63 -2.63
C SER A 88 7.43 0.43 -1.71
N GLN A 89 6.99 0.44 -0.45
CA GLN A 89 7.46 1.35 0.60
C GLN A 89 8.15 0.53 1.70
N PRO A 90 9.29 0.99 2.24
CA PRO A 90 9.95 0.29 3.34
C PRO A 90 9.13 0.45 4.63
N VAL A 91 9.00 -0.63 5.38
CA VAL A 91 8.42 -0.63 6.73
C VAL A 91 9.57 -0.55 7.72
N ALA A 92 9.74 0.62 8.34
CA ALA A 92 10.92 0.92 9.15
C ALA A 92 11.13 -0.06 10.33
N GLU A 93 10.04 -0.52 10.97
CA GLU A 93 10.12 -1.37 12.17
C GLU A 93 10.48 -2.83 11.87
N THR A 94 10.36 -3.27 10.63
CA THR A 94 10.59 -4.68 10.24
C THR A 94 11.68 -4.84 9.18
N GLY A 95 12.02 -3.77 8.45
CA GLY A 95 12.93 -3.83 7.31
C GLY A 95 12.33 -4.48 6.07
N HIS A 96 11.03 -4.81 6.09
CA HIS A 96 10.29 -5.37 4.97
C HIS A 96 9.59 -4.28 4.16
N TRP A 97 8.71 -4.70 3.25
CA TRP A 97 8.07 -3.80 2.29
C TRP A 97 6.55 -3.87 2.37
N GLU A 98 5.92 -2.70 2.46
CA GLU A 98 4.51 -2.54 2.14
C GLU A 98 4.37 -2.39 0.62
N VAL A 99 3.31 -2.95 0.05
CA VAL A 99 3.10 -2.93 -1.40
C VAL A 99 1.70 -2.44 -1.72
N PHE A 100 1.64 -1.44 -2.59
CA PHE A 100 0.41 -0.92 -3.16
C PHE A 100 0.38 -1.23 -4.66
N VAL A 101 -0.82 -1.51 -5.15
CA VAL A 101 -1.09 -1.79 -6.55
C VAL A 101 -1.92 -0.66 -7.13
N VAL A 102 -1.46 -0.08 -8.22
CA VAL A 102 -2.20 0.91 -8.99
C VAL A 102 -2.62 0.28 -10.30
N LYS A 103 -3.90 -0.05 -10.40
CA LYS A 103 -4.51 -0.60 -11.60
C LYS A 103 -5.13 0.53 -12.41
N ARG A 104 -4.66 0.71 -13.65
CA ARG A 104 -5.31 1.65 -14.57
C ARG A 104 -6.57 1.03 -15.15
N GLU A 105 -7.65 1.80 -15.17
CA GLU A 105 -8.95 1.45 -15.76
C GLU A 105 -9.35 2.62 -16.68
N ASP A 106 -9.07 2.48 -17.98
CA ASP A 106 -9.28 3.53 -19.00
C ASP A 106 -8.65 4.90 -18.69
N ASP A 107 -9.48 5.87 -18.32
CA ASP A 107 -9.12 7.23 -17.92
C ASP A 107 -9.09 7.43 -16.40
N GLN A 108 -9.23 6.34 -15.64
CA GLN A 108 -9.18 6.30 -14.19
C GLN A 108 -8.11 5.30 -13.73
N PHE A 109 -7.88 5.28 -12.42
CA PHE A 109 -7.13 4.24 -11.76
C PHE A 109 -7.77 3.86 -10.44
N ARG A 110 -7.48 2.65 -10.00
CA ARG A 110 -7.89 2.14 -8.70
C ARG A 110 -6.65 1.74 -7.92
N LEU A 111 -6.60 2.16 -6.66
CA LEU A 111 -5.60 1.72 -5.71
C LEU A 111 -6.01 0.36 -5.13
N GLY A 112 -5.03 -0.45 -4.80
CA GLY A 112 -5.22 -1.70 -4.10
C GLY A 112 -4.08 -1.94 -3.13
N TYR A 113 -4.39 -2.66 -2.07
CA TYR A 113 -3.47 -2.95 -0.97
C TYR A 113 -3.63 -4.41 -0.52
N PHE A 114 -2.66 -4.90 0.23
CA PHE A 114 -2.67 -6.25 0.75
C PHE A 114 -3.00 -6.22 2.24
N ASN A 115 -4.01 -6.99 2.62
CA ASN A 115 -4.43 -7.17 4.00
C ASN A 115 -4.39 -8.66 4.37
N ASP A 116 -4.52 -8.96 5.66
CA ASP A 116 -4.49 -10.32 6.18
C ASP A 116 -5.87 -11.01 6.13
N ASP A 117 -6.75 -10.61 5.20
CA ASP A 117 -8.02 -11.29 4.95
C ASP A 117 -7.78 -12.78 4.68
N LYS A 118 -8.39 -13.61 5.52
CA LYS A 118 -8.19 -15.07 5.51
C LYS A 118 -8.55 -15.69 4.17
N ARG A 119 -9.57 -15.16 3.47
CA ARG A 119 -10.02 -15.72 2.19
C ARG A 119 -9.00 -15.42 1.10
N THR A 120 -8.52 -14.19 1.06
CA THR A 120 -7.51 -13.71 0.11
C THR A 120 -6.18 -14.40 0.33
N LEU A 121 -5.70 -14.48 1.58
CA LEU A 121 -4.46 -15.20 1.91
C LEU A 121 -4.53 -16.68 1.53
N ARG A 122 -5.63 -17.38 1.83
CA ARG A 122 -5.79 -18.79 1.42
C ARG A 122 -5.68 -18.98 -0.08
N ARG A 123 -6.25 -18.06 -0.87
CA ARG A 123 -6.13 -18.10 -2.34
C ARG A 123 -4.72 -17.81 -2.78
N MET A 124 -4.03 -16.83 -2.17
CA MET A 124 -2.62 -16.56 -2.47
C MET A 124 -1.74 -17.77 -2.19
N THR A 125 -1.93 -18.48 -1.07
CA THR A 125 -1.14 -19.68 -0.73
C THR A 125 -1.20 -20.75 -1.82
N THR A 126 -2.31 -20.86 -2.56
CA THR A 126 -2.39 -21.82 -3.69
C THR A 126 -1.50 -21.45 -4.88
N LEU A 127 -1.00 -20.21 -4.91
CA LEU A 127 -0.10 -19.69 -5.95
C LEU A 127 1.35 -19.66 -5.51
N LEU A 128 1.65 -19.78 -4.22
CA LEU A 128 3.00 -19.65 -3.67
C LEU A 128 3.64 -21.04 -3.51
N GLU A 129 4.87 -21.18 -3.99
CA GLU A 129 5.75 -22.32 -3.75
C GLU A 129 6.21 -22.35 -2.29
N VAL A 130 6.46 -21.16 -1.71
CA VAL A 130 6.79 -20.99 -0.29
C VAL A 130 5.57 -20.42 0.45
N PRO A 131 5.04 -21.11 1.48
CA PRO A 131 3.96 -20.58 2.29
C PRO A 131 4.32 -19.24 2.92
N PHE A 132 3.33 -18.38 3.14
CA PHE A 132 3.55 -17.15 3.88
C PHE A 132 3.94 -17.44 5.33
N GLU A 133 4.70 -16.53 5.93
CA GLU A 133 5.10 -16.64 7.32
C GLU A 133 4.25 -15.72 8.19
N LYS A 134 4.04 -16.11 9.45
CA LYS A 134 3.50 -15.20 10.46
C LYS A 134 4.65 -14.70 11.31
N ALA A 135 4.85 -13.40 11.31
CA ALA A 135 5.94 -12.76 12.01
C ALA A 135 5.41 -11.68 12.95
N ARG A 136 6.31 -11.13 13.77
CA ARG A 136 6.00 -10.05 14.72
C ARG A 136 7.10 -9.01 14.66
N SER A 137 6.73 -7.74 14.66
CA SER A 137 7.70 -6.65 14.74
C SER A 137 8.43 -6.69 16.08
N GLU A 138 9.64 -6.15 16.09
CA GLU A 138 10.34 -5.85 17.33
C GLU A 138 9.64 -4.71 18.10
N GLY A 139 9.98 -4.54 19.37
CA GLY A 139 9.46 -3.48 20.25
C GLY A 139 8.33 -3.89 21.21
N THR A 140 7.96 -2.97 22.12
CA THR A 140 6.88 -3.15 23.12
C THR A 140 5.89 -1.98 23.07
N PRO A 141 4.63 -2.19 22.62
CA PRO A 141 4.08 -3.41 22.05
C PRO A 141 4.45 -3.59 20.56
N GLY A 142 5.09 -4.70 20.20
CA GLY A 142 5.24 -5.13 18.81
C GLY A 142 3.91 -5.61 18.21
N TYR A 143 3.80 -5.68 16.89
CA TYR A 143 2.58 -6.06 16.16
C TYR A 143 2.81 -7.29 15.27
N GLY A 144 1.76 -8.09 15.03
CA GLY A 144 1.84 -9.25 14.14
C GLY A 144 1.61 -8.87 12.68
N TYR A 145 2.26 -9.56 11.75
CA TYR A 145 2.06 -9.40 10.31
C TYR A 145 2.28 -10.73 9.57
N VAL A 146 1.80 -10.79 8.33
CA VAL A 146 2.05 -11.87 7.38
C VAL A 146 3.16 -11.45 6.43
N LEU A 147 4.20 -12.27 6.30
CA LEU A 147 5.31 -12.03 5.39
C LEU A 147 5.16 -12.88 4.13
N LEU A 148 5.23 -12.22 2.97
CA LEU A 148 5.14 -12.82 1.64
C LEU A 148 6.47 -12.72 0.90
N SER A 149 6.89 -13.82 0.29
CA SER A 149 8.10 -13.88 -0.53
C SER A 149 7.83 -14.46 -1.92
N PRO A 150 6.87 -13.91 -2.69
CA PRO A 150 6.53 -14.45 -4.00
C PRO A 150 7.66 -14.17 -5.00
N SER A 151 7.98 -15.16 -5.81
CA SER A 151 8.73 -14.97 -7.04
C SER A 151 8.00 -14.03 -8.01
N SER A 152 8.74 -13.53 -9.01
CA SER A 152 8.19 -12.66 -10.06
C SER A 152 7.02 -13.31 -10.81
N LYS A 153 7.03 -14.64 -10.95
CA LYS A 153 5.96 -15.41 -11.62
C LYS A 153 4.70 -15.48 -10.77
N GLU A 154 4.85 -15.71 -9.47
CA GLU A 154 3.74 -15.85 -8.53
C GLU A 154 3.09 -14.50 -8.25
N PHE A 155 3.89 -13.45 -8.06
CA PHE A 155 3.35 -12.10 -7.91
C PHE A 155 2.59 -11.65 -9.16
N LYS A 156 3.05 -12.03 -10.36
CA LYS A 156 2.29 -11.81 -11.60
C LYS A 156 0.93 -12.54 -11.58
N ALA A 157 0.86 -13.74 -11.01
CA ALA A 157 -0.37 -14.50 -10.90
C ALA A 157 -1.33 -13.87 -9.88
N ILE A 158 -0.82 -13.42 -8.73
CA ILE A 158 -1.54 -12.66 -7.70
C ILE A 158 -2.22 -11.44 -8.33
N LEU A 159 -1.46 -10.60 -9.06
CA LEU A 159 -1.99 -9.41 -9.73
C LEU A 159 -3.06 -9.75 -10.77
N LYS A 160 -2.84 -10.77 -11.59
CA LYS A 160 -3.81 -11.18 -12.62
C LYS A 160 -5.12 -11.72 -12.05
N GLN A 161 -5.06 -12.35 -10.87
CA GLN A 161 -6.24 -12.90 -10.20
C GLN A 161 -6.93 -11.88 -9.28
N GLY A 162 -6.40 -10.66 -9.18
CA GLY A 162 -6.94 -9.62 -8.30
C GLY A 162 -6.89 -10.05 -6.83
N LEU A 163 -5.85 -10.77 -6.42
CA LEU A 163 -5.67 -11.18 -5.03
C LEU A 163 -5.03 -10.01 -4.26
N TYR A 164 -5.82 -8.98 -4.01
CA TYR A 164 -5.52 -7.82 -3.18
C TYR A 164 -6.87 -7.12 -2.91
N GLU A 165 -6.97 -6.32 -1.86
CA GLU A 165 -8.15 -5.50 -1.64
C GLU A 165 -8.08 -4.28 -2.54
N ALA A 166 -9.09 -4.08 -3.37
CA ALA A 166 -9.18 -2.93 -4.25
C ALA A 166 -9.99 -1.84 -3.53
N GLY A 167 -9.50 -0.60 -3.56
CA GLY A 167 -10.25 0.54 -3.04
C GLY A 167 -11.63 0.63 -3.68
N GLU A 168 -12.61 1.06 -2.89
CA GLU A 168 -14.01 1.15 -3.33
C GLU A 168 -14.16 2.13 -4.50
N GLU A 169 -13.35 3.18 -4.50
CA GLU A 169 -13.41 4.27 -5.45
C GLU A 169 -12.34 4.19 -6.54
N THR A 170 -12.68 4.79 -7.68
CA THR A 170 -11.78 4.98 -8.82
C THR A 170 -11.44 6.46 -8.91
N VAL A 171 -10.16 6.76 -9.06
CA VAL A 171 -9.67 8.13 -9.16
C VAL A 171 -9.41 8.47 -10.63
N PRO A 172 -9.95 9.58 -11.16
CA PRO A 172 -9.61 10.03 -12.51
C PRO A 172 -8.11 10.27 -12.68
N LEU A 173 -7.57 9.94 -13.86
CA LEU A 173 -6.16 10.22 -14.17
C LEU A 173 -5.96 11.72 -14.39
N PRO A 174 -5.08 12.41 -13.61
CA PRO A 174 -4.97 13.86 -13.71
C PRO A 174 -4.37 14.35 -15.03
N ARG A 175 -3.49 13.57 -15.66
CA ARG A 175 -2.88 13.86 -16.99
C ARG A 175 -2.23 15.26 -17.09
N GLY A 176 -1.70 15.76 -15.99
CA GLY A 176 -1.08 17.08 -15.85
C GLY A 176 -2.04 18.19 -15.40
N GLY A 177 -3.33 17.90 -15.21
CA GLY A 177 -4.33 18.82 -14.69
C GLY A 177 -4.73 18.53 -13.25
N VAL A 178 -5.88 19.08 -12.86
CA VAL A 178 -6.52 18.88 -11.56
C VAL A 178 -7.76 18.02 -11.75
N VAL A 179 -7.95 17.01 -10.90
CA VAL A 179 -9.15 16.16 -10.88
C VAL A 179 -9.77 16.15 -9.49
N LYS A 180 -11.08 15.89 -9.46
CA LYS A 180 -11.90 15.75 -8.25
C LYS A 180 -12.68 14.44 -8.39
N PRO A 181 -12.35 13.40 -7.61
CA PRO A 181 -13.10 12.15 -7.58
C PRO A 181 -14.60 12.35 -7.33
#